data_AF-A0A398BU13-F1
#
_entry.id   AF-A0A398BU13-F1
#
_cell.length_a   1.000
_cell.length_b   1.000
_cell.length_c   1.000
_cell.angle_alpha   90.00
_cell.angle_beta   90.00
_cell.angle_gamma   90.00
#
_symmetry.space_group_name_H-M   'P 1'
#
loop_
_entity.id
_entity.type
_entity.pdbx_description
1 polymer ?
#
loop_
_entity_poly.entity_id
_entity_poly.type
_entity_poly.pdbx_seq_one_letter_code
_entity_poly.pdbx_strand_id
1 'polypeptide(L)'
;MSFATGGLLLNESVEVARLHVPTEAWDVTLQRALEEGVTSLPKAASRRRTLREIVNRISMLDEAELEFLVDGADRQDQQALLWLAACRAYRFVREFATEVIHERFLSFQFDLPLDSFDVLFSAKAEWDEGLAGISPTTRAKHREAGMEWSKASAF
;
A
#
# COMPACT_ATOMS: atom_id res chain seq x y z
N MET A 1 9.91 1.69 7.49
CA MET A 1 8.61 1.53 6.79
C MET A 1 8.68 0.32 5.87
N SER A 2 7.61 -0.48 5.70
CA SER A 2 7.61 -1.71 4.88
C SER A 2 6.62 -1.66 3.71
N PHE A 3 6.43 -0.49 3.10
CA PHE A 3 5.54 -0.37 1.95
C PHE A 3 6.09 -1.07 0.68
N ALA A 4 7.38 -1.43 0.67
CA ALA A 4 8.05 -2.05 -0.47
C ALA A 4 7.83 -3.57 -0.64
N THR A 5 7.02 -4.20 0.21
CA THR A 5 6.74 -5.63 0.09
C THR A 5 5.55 -5.89 -0.83
N GLY A 6 5.85 -6.31 -2.07
CA GLY A 6 4.96 -7.14 -2.90
C GLY A 6 3.85 -6.46 -3.70
N GLY A 7 3.89 -5.14 -3.89
CA GLY A 7 2.83 -4.41 -4.60
C GLY A 7 1.55 -4.28 -3.74
N LEU A 8 0.40 -4.08 -4.41
CA LEU A 8 -0.90 -3.98 -3.72
C LEU A 8 -1.35 -5.31 -3.10
N LEU A 9 -0.79 -6.46 -3.55
CA LEU A 9 -1.22 -7.79 -3.10
C LEU A 9 -2.74 -7.93 -3.17
N LEU A 10 -3.30 -7.55 -4.32
CA LEU A 10 -4.72 -7.25 -4.46
C LEU A 10 -5.59 -8.45 -4.06
N ASN A 11 -5.29 -9.63 -4.62
CA ASN A 11 -6.08 -10.82 -4.37
C ASN A 11 -6.00 -11.19 -2.88
N GLU A 12 -4.79 -11.20 -2.31
CA GLU A 12 -4.60 -11.49 -0.89
C GLU A 12 -5.27 -10.44 0.00
N SER A 13 -5.29 -9.17 -0.40
CA SER A 13 -5.95 -8.10 0.35
C SER A 13 -7.46 -8.26 0.37
N VAL A 14 -8.06 -8.63 -0.76
CA VAL A 14 -9.50 -8.94 -0.87
C VAL A 14 -9.84 -10.18 -0.04
N GLU A 15 -9.01 -11.23 -0.08
CA GLU A 15 -9.23 -12.44 0.73
C GLU A 15 -9.10 -12.15 2.23
N VAL A 16 -8.10 -11.38 2.67
CA VAL A 16 -8.00 -10.98 4.09
C VAL A 16 -9.20 -10.11 4.50
N ALA A 17 -9.67 -9.21 3.63
CA ALA A 17 -10.86 -8.41 3.90
C ALA A 17 -12.12 -9.28 4.03
N ARG A 18 -12.30 -10.29 3.17
CA ARG A 18 -13.38 -11.30 3.29
C ARG A 18 -13.37 -12.02 4.62
N LEU A 19 -12.18 -12.26 5.17
CA LEU A 19 -12.03 -12.92 6.46
C LEU A 19 -12.31 -12.02 7.65
N HIS A 20 -12.38 -10.69 7.49
CA HIS A 20 -12.56 -9.78 8.61
C HIS A 20 -14.00 -9.73 9.09
N VAL A 21 -14.20 -9.79 10.41
CA VAL A 21 -15.50 -9.55 11.05
C VAL A 21 -15.48 -8.14 11.67
N PRO A 22 -16.40 -7.22 11.31
CA PRO A 22 -16.31 -5.79 11.68
C PRO A 22 -16.10 -5.48 13.17
N THR A 23 -16.61 -6.34 14.06
CA THR A 23 -16.51 -6.14 15.51
C THR A 23 -15.25 -6.74 16.13
N GLU A 24 -14.38 -7.39 15.34
CA GLU A 24 -13.22 -8.12 15.82
C GLU A 24 -11.92 -7.30 15.73
N ALA A 25 -10.96 -7.62 16.59
CA ALA A 25 -9.63 -7.04 16.48
C ALA A 25 -8.89 -7.62 15.26
N TRP A 26 -8.18 -6.76 14.51
CA TRP A 26 -7.39 -7.15 13.33
C TRP A 26 -6.35 -8.25 13.59
N ASP A 27 -5.85 -8.40 14.83
CA ASP A 27 -4.97 -9.52 15.18
C ASP A 27 -5.66 -10.88 15.05
N VAL A 28 -6.97 -10.96 15.26
CA VAL A 28 -7.77 -12.18 15.06
C VAL A 28 -7.83 -12.51 13.58
N THR A 29 -8.17 -11.53 12.74
CA THR A 29 -8.19 -11.66 11.28
C THR A 29 -6.82 -12.08 10.73
N LEU A 30 -5.74 -11.50 11.26
CA LEU A 30 -4.37 -11.87 10.88
C LEU A 30 -4.05 -13.34 11.17
N GLN A 31 -4.45 -13.87 12.33
CA GLN A 31 -4.21 -15.27 12.65
C GLN A 31 -5.07 -16.19 11.78
N ARG A 32 -6.34 -15.83 11.54
CA ARG A 32 -7.22 -16.56 10.61
C ARG A 32 -6.60 -16.65 9.20
N ALA A 33 -6.15 -15.52 8.65
CA ALA A 33 -5.49 -15.48 7.34
C ALA A 33 -4.18 -16.30 7.28
N LEU A 34 -3.46 -16.41 8.40
CA LEU A 34 -2.26 -17.26 8.51
C LEU A 34 -2.61 -18.75 8.52
N GLU A 35 -3.68 -19.12 9.21
CA GLU A 35 -4.17 -20.50 9.31
C GLU A 35 -4.76 -20.99 7.99
N GLU A 36 -5.52 -20.14 7.30
CA GLU A 36 -6.11 -20.44 5.98
C GLU A 36 -5.09 -20.41 4.84
N GLY A 37 -3.90 -19.85 5.07
CA GLY A 37 -2.82 -19.86 4.08
C GLY A 37 -3.08 -18.93 2.90
N VAL A 38 -3.71 -17.77 3.14
CA VAL A 38 -4.08 -16.77 2.10
C VAL A 38 -2.93 -16.41 1.16
N THR A 39 -1.69 -16.42 1.65
CA THR A 39 -0.49 -16.19 0.83
C THR A 39 0.22 -17.50 0.48
N SER A 40 0.63 -17.67 -0.78
CA SER A 40 1.41 -18.82 -1.25
C SER A 40 2.92 -18.75 -0.94
N LEU A 41 3.39 -17.74 -0.18
CA LEU A 41 4.81 -17.55 0.07
C LEU A 41 5.41 -18.72 0.88
N PRO A 42 6.58 -19.25 0.48
CA PRO A 42 7.12 -20.51 1.02
C PRO A 42 7.62 -20.39 2.47
N LYS A 43 7.96 -19.18 2.94
CA LYS A 43 8.56 -18.96 4.28
C LYS A 43 7.55 -18.36 5.24
N ALA A 44 7.35 -19.00 6.40
CA ALA A 44 6.41 -18.55 7.43
C ALA A 44 6.64 -17.09 7.89
N ALA A 45 7.89 -16.69 8.10
CA ALA A 45 8.24 -15.32 8.47
C ALA A 45 7.85 -14.29 7.38
N SER A 46 7.97 -14.69 6.10
CA SER A 46 7.60 -13.84 4.96
C SER A 46 6.09 -13.73 4.84
N ARG A 47 5.35 -14.84 5.03
CA ARG A 47 3.87 -14.84 5.07
C ARG A 47 3.35 -13.91 6.15
N ARG A 48 3.83 -14.06 7.39
CA ARG A 48 3.41 -13.22 8.52
C ARG A 48 3.72 -11.75 8.29
N ARG A 49 4.88 -11.42 7.71
CA ARG A 49 5.20 -10.02 7.35
C ARG A 49 4.23 -9.47 6.30
N THR A 50 3.95 -10.26 5.26
CA THR A 50 3.07 -9.87 4.16
C THR A 50 1.64 -9.66 4.64
N LEU A 51 1.09 -10.58 5.43
CA LEU A 51 -0.26 -10.45 5.97
C LEU A 51 -0.39 -9.30 6.97
N ARG A 52 0.63 -9.04 7.81
CA ARG A 52 0.64 -7.85 8.68
C ARG A 52 0.59 -6.56 7.86
N GLU A 53 1.32 -6.52 6.76
CA GLU A 53 1.34 -5.37 5.87
C GLU A 53 -0.01 -5.17 5.18
N ILE A 54 -0.67 -6.25 4.73
CA ILE A 54 -2.04 -6.20 4.19
C ILE A 54 -3.00 -5.66 5.24
N VAL A 55 -3.03 -6.28 6.43
CA VAL A 55 -3.89 -5.89 7.56
C VAL A 55 -3.70 -4.42 7.92
N ASN A 56 -2.45 -3.94 7.98
CA ASN A 56 -2.15 -2.54 8.26
C ASN A 56 -2.73 -1.55 7.24
N ARG A 57 -2.86 -1.95 5.97
CA ARG A 57 -3.45 -1.10 4.94
C ARG A 57 -4.97 -1.16 5.01
N ILE A 58 -5.56 -2.35 4.94
CA ILE A 58 -7.02 -2.50 4.87
C ILE A 58 -7.72 -2.06 6.16
N SER A 59 -7.02 -2.04 7.31
CA SER A 59 -7.55 -1.48 8.55
C SER A 59 -7.75 0.04 8.53
N MET A 60 -7.26 0.72 7.49
CA MET A 60 -7.50 2.15 7.26
C MET A 60 -8.76 2.43 6.42
N LEU A 61 -9.46 1.38 6.00
CA LEU A 61 -10.76 1.48 5.33
C LEU A 61 -11.87 1.40 6.38
N ASP A 62 -12.95 2.15 6.16
CA ASP A 62 -14.15 2.01 6.98
C ASP A 62 -14.97 0.77 6.58
N GLU A 63 -16.03 0.48 7.33
CA GLU A 63 -16.85 -0.70 7.13
C GLU A 63 -17.51 -0.74 5.74
N ALA A 64 -17.97 0.40 5.23
CA ALA A 64 -18.61 0.49 3.92
C ALA A 64 -17.58 0.32 2.78
N GLU A 65 -16.38 0.88 2.95
CA GLU A 65 -15.27 0.67 2.03
C GLU A 65 -14.80 -0.79 2.02
N LEU A 66 -14.73 -1.45 3.18
CA LEU A 66 -14.39 -2.88 3.27
C LEU A 66 -15.46 -3.76 2.61
N GLU A 67 -16.74 -3.48 2.83
CA GLU A 67 -17.84 -4.17 2.16
C GLU A 67 -17.75 -3.98 0.64
N PHE A 68 -17.54 -2.74 0.18
CA PHE A 68 -17.38 -2.43 -1.23
C PHE A 68 -16.17 -3.15 -1.84
N LEU A 69 -15.02 -3.17 -1.17
CA LEU A 69 -13.80 -3.87 -1.61
C LEU A 69 -14.09 -5.34 -1.95
N VAL A 70 -14.93 -5.97 -1.13
CA VAL A 70 -15.19 -7.40 -1.13
C VAL A 70 -16.29 -7.79 -2.10
N ASP A 71 -17.40 -7.05 -2.13
CA ASP A 71 -18.63 -7.47 -2.81
C ASP A 71 -19.07 -6.53 -3.94
N GLY A 72 -18.62 -5.27 -3.95
CA GLY A 72 -19.09 -4.26 -4.90
C GLY A 72 -18.07 -3.83 -5.96
N ALA A 73 -16.78 -3.87 -5.64
CA ALA A 73 -15.72 -3.31 -6.45
C ALA A 73 -15.32 -4.25 -7.59
N ASP A 74 -15.22 -3.71 -8.80
CA ASP A 74 -14.50 -4.39 -9.88
C ASP A 74 -12.98 -4.32 -9.64
N ARG A 75 -12.20 -4.91 -10.55
CA ARG A 75 -10.75 -5.00 -10.35
C ARG A 75 -10.04 -3.64 -10.37
N GLN A 76 -10.55 -2.64 -11.09
CA GLN A 76 -9.97 -1.29 -11.10
C GLN A 76 -10.33 -0.58 -9.80
N ASP A 77 -11.58 -0.69 -9.35
CA ASP A 77 -12.03 -0.12 -8.08
C ASP A 77 -11.28 -0.73 -6.88
N GLN A 78 -11.02 -2.04 -6.88
CA GLN A 78 -10.20 -2.71 -5.86
C GLN A 78 -8.77 -2.13 -5.83
N GLN A 79 -8.16 -1.86 -6.99
CA GLN A 79 -6.83 -1.25 -7.06
C GLN A 79 -6.84 0.17 -6.49
N ALA A 80 -7.82 0.98 -6.90
CA ALA A 80 -7.97 2.35 -6.44
C ALA A 80 -8.20 2.41 -4.91
N LEU A 81 -9.04 1.52 -4.37
CA LEU A 81 -9.33 1.49 -2.95
C LEU A 81 -8.13 1.01 -2.10
N LEU A 82 -7.38 0.01 -2.58
CA LEU A 82 -6.14 -0.40 -1.90
C LEU A 82 -5.04 0.67 -2.01
N TRP A 83 -5.02 1.45 -3.09
CA TRP A 83 -4.14 2.61 -3.21
C TRP A 83 -4.51 3.72 -2.21
N LEU A 84 -5.81 4.00 -2.06
CA LEU A 84 -6.33 4.91 -1.05
C LEU A 84 -5.95 4.45 0.37
N ALA A 85 -6.12 3.17 0.67
CA ALA A 85 -5.72 2.57 1.93
C ALA A 85 -4.21 2.76 2.20
N ALA A 86 -3.36 2.57 1.20
CA ALA A 86 -1.92 2.81 1.30
C ALA A 86 -1.60 4.29 1.58
N CYS A 87 -2.28 5.23 0.93
CA CYS A 87 -2.15 6.66 1.21
C CYS A 87 -2.56 7.01 2.66
N ARG A 88 -3.59 6.36 3.19
CA ARG A 88 -4.02 6.56 4.58
C ARG A 88 -3.01 5.97 5.57
N ALA A 89 -2.50 4.77 5.30
CA ALA A 89 -1.52 4.09 6.15
C ALA A 89 -0.15 4.78 6.16
N TYR A 90 0.25 5.40 5.04
CA TYR A 90 1.60 5.94 4.87
C TYR A 90 1.58 7.40 4.42
N ARG A 91 1.97 8.30 5.33
CA ARG A 91 2.11 9.74 5.05
C ARG A 91 2.91 10.02 3.78
N PHE A 92 4.07 9.38 3.64
CA PHE A 92 4.94 9.57 2.48
C PHE A 92 4.24 9.20 1.15
N VAL A 93 3.47 8.12 1.14
CA VAL A 93 2.74 7.67 -0.06
C VAL A 93 1.65 8.68 -0.43
N ARG A 94 0.93 9.20 0.58
CA ARG A 94 -0.05 10.28 0.37
C ARG A 94 0.59 11.54 -0.17
N GLU A 95 1.70 11.98 0.41
CA GLU A 95 2.43 13.17 -0.07
C GLU A 95 2.92 12.98 -1.51
N PHE A 96 3.40 11.80 -1.86
CA PHE A 96 3.75 11.48 -3.24
C PHE A 96 2.54 11.54 -4.19
N ALA A 97 1.39 11.01 -3.77
CA ALA A 97 0.17 11.08 -4.55
C ALA A 97 -0.30 12.53 -4.77
N THR A 98 -0.26 13.38 -3.75
CA THR A 98 -0.80 14.74 -3.80
C THR A 98 0.17 15.77 -4.38
N GLU A 99 1.46 15.66 -4.08
CA GLU A 99 2.47 16.67 -4.46
C GLU A 99 3.17 16.32 -5.78
N VAL A 100 3.18 15.05 -6.19
CA VAL A 100 3.85 14.64 -7.44
C VAL A 100 2.83 14.19 -8.46
N ILE A 101 2.06 13.14 -8.16
CA ILE A 101 1.17 12.55 -9.17
C ILE A 101 0.05 13.52 -9.54
N HIS A 102 -0.62 14.11 -8.55
CA HIS A 102 -1.73 15.02 -8.79
C HIS A 102 -1.30 16.33 -9.49
N GLU A 103 -0.19 16.94 -9.08
CA GLU A 103 0.33 18.15 -9.74
C GLU A 103 0.71 17.91 -11.21
N ARG A 104 1.34 16.76 -11.50
CA ARG A 104 1.68 16.38 -12.87
C ARG A 104 0.44 16.12 -13.73
N PHE A 105 -0.57 15.45 -13.16
CA PHE A 105 -1.85 15.25 -13.82
C PHE A 105 -2.53 16.58 -14.18
N LEU A 106 -2.60 17.53 -13.24
CA LEU A 106 -3.14 18.88 -13.49
C LEU A 106 -2.35 19.65 -14.54
N SER A 107 -1.05 19.36 -14.66
CA SER A 107 -0.14 19.95 -15.64
C SER A 107 -0.12 19.21 -16.98
N PHE A 108 -0.99 18.21 -17.19
CA PHE A 108 -1.02 17.33 -18.37
C PHE A 108 0.32 16.62 -18.66
N GLN A 109 1.12 16.38 -17.62
CA GLN A 109 2.37 15.61 -17.68
C GLN A 109 2.08 14.18 -17.23
N PHE A 110 1.77 13.29 -18.18
CA PHE A 110 1.35 11.92 -17.88
C PHE A 110 2.51 10.93 -17.73
N ASP A 111 3.74 11.36 -17.99
CA ASP A 111 4.92 10.62 -17.61
C ASP A 111 5.22 10.81 -16.12
N LEU A 112 5.64 9.75 -15.42
CA LEU A 112 6.18 9.84 -14.07
C LEU A 112 7.66 9.43 -14.10
N PRO A 113 8.58 10.41 -14.15
CA PRO A 113 10.01 10.13 -14.12
C PRO A 113 10.41 9.35 -12.87
N LEU A 114 11.27 8.33 -13.02
CA LEU A 114 11.68 7.45 -11.92
C LEU A 114 12.39 8.20 -10.78
N ASP A 115 13.03 9.33 -11.07
CA ASP A 115 13.68 10.22 -10.12
C ASP A 115 12.69 11.09 -9.32
N SER A 116 11.43 11.22 -9.75
CA SER A 116 10.41 12.00 -9.02
C SER A 116 10.25 11.51 -7.57
N PHE A 117 10.37 10.20 -7.35
CA PHE A 117 10.39 9.61 -6.02
C PHE A 117 11.61 10.07 -5.21
N ASP A 118 12.79 10.04 -5.83
CA ASP A 118 14.06 10.39 -5.17
C ASP A 118 14.12 11.88 -4.82
N VAL A 119 13.56 12.74 -5.66
CA VAL A 119 13.42 14.19 -5.43
C VAL A 119 12.53 14.45 -4.22
N LEU A 120 11.32 13.90 -4.19
CA LEU A 120 10.42 14.08 -3.06
C LEU A 120 11.02 13.50 -1.77
N PHE A 121 11.57 12.29 -1.84
CA PHE A 121 12.20 11.66 -0.68
C PHE A 121 13.31 12.53 -0.10
N SER A 122 14.19 13.06 -0.95
CA SER A 122 15.32 13.87 -0.50
C SER A 122 14.83 15.17 0.14
N ALA A 123 13.85 15.85 -0.46
CA ALA A 123 13.24 17.05 0.12
C ALA A 123 12.61 16.76 1.49
N LYS A 124 11.80 15.70 1.61
CA LYS A 124 11.14 15.37 2.89
C LYS A 124 12.13 14.92 3.97
N ALA A 125 13.23 14.26 3.61
CA ALA A 125 14.26 13.81 4.53
C ALA A 125 15.07 14.95 5.15
N GLU A 126 15.06 16.16 4.57
CA GLU A 126 15.75 17.33 5.16
C GLU A 126 15.15 17.74 6.52
N TRP A 127 13.87 17.46 6.76
CA TRP A 127 13.14 17.87 7.96
C TRP A 127 12.40 16.73 8.69
N ASP A 128 12.49 15.49 8.20
CA ASP A 128 11.98 14.29 8.86
C ASP A 128 13.12 13.33 9.18
N GLU A 129 13.53 13.29 10.46
CA GLU A 129 14.59 12.41 10.94
C GLU A 129 14.28 10.91 10.72
N GLY A 130 13.00 10.54 10.76
CA GLY A 130 12.53 9.18 10.48
C GLY A 130 12.69 8.78 9.01
N LEU A 131 12.56 9.72 8.08
CA LEU A 131 12.90 9.52 6.67
C LEU A 131 14.42 9.58 6.44
N ALA A 132 15.12 10.51 7.07
CA ALA A 132 16.57 10.66 6.97
C ALA A 132 17.32 9.39 7.43
N GLY A 133 16.78 8.69 8.44
CA GLY A 133 17.35 7.44 8.96
C GLY A 133 17.14 6.21 8.07
N ILE A 134 16.42 6.30 6.94
CA ILE A 134 16.16 5.15 6.06
C ILE A 134 17.41 4.81 5.25
N SER A 135 17.85 3.54 5.32
CA SER A 135 19.02 3.09 4.56
C SER A 135 18.82 3.21 3.05
N PRO A 136 19.89 3.45 2.25
CA PRO A 136 19.80 3.49 0.79
C PRO A 136 19.18 2.23 0.17
N THR A 137 19.46 1.06 0.75
CA THR A 137 18.89 -0.23 0.32
C THR A 137 17.39 -0.33 0.57
N THR A 138 16.89 0.30 1.63
CA THR A 138 15.45 0.34 1.95
C THR A 138 14.75 1.36 1.06
N ARG A 139 15.38 2.50 0.80
CA ARG A 139 14.90 3.52 -0.14
C ARG A 139 14.77 2.99 -1.57
N ALA A 140 15.74 2.22 -2.06
CA ALA A 140 15.67 1.64 -3.40
C ALA A 140 14.44 0.74 -3.59
N LYS A 141 14.13 -0.09 -2.59
CA LYS A 141 12.92 -0.94 -2.59
C LYS A 141 11.63 -0.13 -2.56
N HIS A 142 11.65 0.95 -1.78
CA HIS A 142 10.54 1.90 -1.69
C HIS A 142 10.25 2.59 -3.02
N ARG A 143 11.29 3.01 -3.74
CA ARG A 143 11.16 3.58 -5.09
C ARG A 143 10.50 2.61 -6.06
N GLU A 144 10.96 1.34 -6.08
CA GLU A 144 10.40 0.31 -6.95
C GLU A 144 8.89 0.12 -6.71
N ALA A 145 8.47 -0.03 -5.45
CA ALA A 145 7.06 -0.18 -5.11
C ALA A 145 6.21 1.07 -5.41
N GLY A 146 6.72 2.28 -5.11
CA GLY A 146 5.99 3.52 -5.41
C GLY A 146 5.75 3.72 -6.91
N MET A 147 6.73 3.37 -7.73
CA MET A 147 6.62 3.46 -9.20
C MET A 147 5.70 2.39 -9.78
N GLU A 148 5.65 1.19 -9.20
CA GLU A 148 4.67 0.16 -9.57
C GLU A 148 3.25 0.64 -9.26
N TRP A 149 3.04 1.22 -8.09
CA TRP A 149 1.74 1.70 -7.64
C TRP A 149 1.18 2.83 -8.48
N SER A 150 2.02 3.78 -8.89
CA SER A 150 1.57 4.85 -9.78
C SER A 150 1.14 4.33 -11.16
N LYS A 151 1.71 3.23 -11.65
CA LYS A 151 1.29 2.64 -12.93
C LYS A 151 -0.02 1.86 -12.83
N ALA A 152 -0.31 1.29 -11.65
CA ALA A 152 -1.56 0.57 -11.41
C ALA A 152 -2.74 1.50 -11.09
N SER A 153 -2.47 2.75 -10.71
CA SER A 153 -3.49 3.77 -10.41
C SER A 153 -3.63 4.84 -11.51
N ALA A 154 -2.66 4.92 -12.41
CA ALA A 154 -2.80 5.63 -13.68
C ALA A 154 -3.38 4.65 -14.72
N PHE A 155 -4.70 4.75 -14.92
CA PHE A 155 -5.56 3.99 -15.84
C PHE A 155 -6.12 2.65 -15.32
#